data_AF-A0A961TPU3-F1
#
_entry.id   AF-A0A961TPU3-F1
#
_cell.length_a   1.000
_cell.length_b   1.000
_cell.length_c   1.000
_cell.angle_alpha   90.00
_cell.angle_beta   90.00
_cell.angle_gamma   90.00
#
_symmetry.space_group_name_H-M   'P 1'
#
loop_
_entity.id
_entity.type
_entity.pdbx_description
1 polymer ?
#
loop_
_entity_poly.entity_id
_entity_poly.type
_entity_poly.pdbx_seq_one_letter_code
_entity_poly.pdbx_strand_id
1 'polypeptide(L)'
;IDLGTNSLGWCVLETNGEPGAGDVGGNLGVGARVFPDGREPKSGMSLAVERRMARAMRGCNCCLRRRKALLAALTEFRLMPSDHETHEKPLAQTLNGSGGDAPEPPLDQAAELLKNL
;
A
#
# COMPACT_ATOMS: atom_id res chain seq x y z
N ILE A 1 -12.69 -18.16 -29.41
CA ILE A 1 -12.84 -17.35 -28.17
C ILE A 1 -12.24 -15.99 -28.44
N ASP A 2 -12.90 -14.92 -28.01
CA ASP A 2 -12.46 -13.54 -28.17
C ASP A 2 -12.10 -12.94 -26.80
N LEU A 3 -10.92 -12.33 -26.71
CA LEU A 3 -10.33 -11.87 -25.45
C LEU A 3 -10.12 -10.35 -25.50
N GLY A 4 -11.01 -9.60 -24.86
CA GLY A 4 -10.87 -8.16 -24.64
C GLY A 4 -10.34 -7.83 -23.24
N THR A 5 -10.05 -6.56 -22.98
CA THR A 5 -9.50 -6.10 -21.68
C THR A 5 -10.42 -6.47 -20.50
N ASN A 6 -11.72 -6.24 -20.65
CA ASN A 6 -12.74 -6.46 -19.61
C ASN A 6 -13.90 -7.35 -20.12
N SER A 7 -13.65 -8.12 -21.18
CA SER A 7 -14.66 -8.97 -21.82
C SER A 7 -14.09 -10.27 -22.35
N LEU A 8 -14.83 -11.37 -22.17
CA LEU A 8 -14.56 -12.67 -22.79
C LEU A 8 -15.75 -13.03 -23.69
N GLY A 9 -15.56 -12.88 -25.00
CA GLY A 9 -16.53 -13.30 -26.00
C GLY A 9 -16.37 -14.78 -26.34
N TRP A 10 -17.48 -15.49 -26.47
CA TRP A 10 -17.49 -16.88 -26.92
C TRP A 10 -18.59 -17.12 -27.94
N CYS A 11 -18.30 -18.00 -28.88
CA CYS A 11 -19.23 -18.49 -29.88
C CYS A 11 -18.93 -19.97 -30.10
N VAL A 12 -19.95 -20.79 -30.06
CA VAL A 12 -19.88 -22.22 -30.38
C VAL A 12 -20.58 -22.42 -31.71
N LEU A 13 -19.83 -22.88 -32.69
CA LEU A 13 -20.31 -23.16 -34.03
C LEU A 13 -20.27 -24.67 -34.25
N GLU A 14 -21.30 -25.18 -34.90
CA GLU A 14 -21.30 -26.54 -35.43
C GLU A 14 -20.37 -26.58 -36.64
N THR A 15 -19.59 -27.66 -36.78
CA THR A 15 -18.74 -27.86 -37.95
C THR A 15 -19.14 -29.15 -38.65
N ASN A 16 -19.35 -29.08 -39.96
CA ASN A 16 -19.57 -30.28 -40.76
C ASN A 16 -18.21 -30.90 -41.10
N GLY A 17 -17.86 -31.99 -40.43
CA GLY A 17 -16.57 -32.66 -40.61
C GLY A 17 -15.48 -32.14 -39.65
N GLU A 18 -14.22 -32.19 -40.07
CA GLU A 18 -13.06 -31.81 -39.25
C GLU A 18 -13.11 -30.33 -38.84
N PRO A 19 -12.96 -30.00 -37.54
CA PRO A 19 -12.97 -28.62 -37.06
C PRO A 19 -11.92 -27.74 -37.76
N GLY A 20 -12.37 -26.64 -38.37
CA GLY A 20 -11.50 -25.66 -39.04
C GLY A 20 -11.15 -25.97 -40.50
N ALA A 21 -11.56 -27.12 -41.04
CA ALA A 21 -11.36 -27.50 -42.44
C ALA A 21 -12.69 -27.67 -43.20
N GLY A 22 -13.77 -28.02 -42.51
CA GLY A 22 -15.12 -28.14 -43.07
C GLY A 22 -15.93 -26.86 -43.04
N ASP A 23 -17.05 -26.85 -43.77
CA ASP A 23 -18.03 -25.76 -43.73
C ASP A 23 -18.65 -25.63 -42.33
N VAL A 24 -18.91 -24.39 -41.94
CA VAL A 24 -19.61 -24.09 -40.68
C VAL A 24 -21.09 -24.46 -40.84
N GLY A 25 -21.60 -25.27 -39.92
CA GLY A 25 -23.01 -25.58 -39.78
C GLY A 25 -23.77 -24.46 -39.07
N GLY A 26 -24.54 -24.80 -38.04
CA GLY A 26 -25.32 -23.84 -37.24
C GLY A 26 -24.55 -23.15 -36.10
N ASN A 27 -25.14 -22.09 -35.55
CA ASN A 27 -24.70 -21.48 -34.30
C ASN A 27 -25.38 -22.17 -33.11
N LEU A 28 -24.61 -22.82 -32.23
CA LEU A 28 -25.14 -23.46 -31.01
C LEU A 28 -25.32 -22.47 -29.85
N GLY A 29 -24.55 -21.39 -29.84
CA GLY A 29 -24.63 -20.38 -28.82
C GLY A 29 -23.54 -19.32 -28.94
N VAL A 30 -23.89 -18.12 -28.52
CA VAL A 30 -22.97 -16.99 -28.42
C VAL A 30 -23.20 -16.27 -27.10
N GLY A 31 -22.15 -15.69 -26.56
CA GLY A 31 -22.26 -14.86 -25.37
C GLY A 31 -21.00 -14.07 -25.11
N ALA A 32 -21.10 -13.16 -24.14
CA ALA A 32 -19.96 -12.44 -23.62
C ALA A 32 -20.02 -12.39 -22.10
N ARG A 33 -18.89 -12.61 -21.46
CA ARG A 33 -18.73 -12.35 -20.03
C ARG A 33 -18.05 -11.00 -19.86
N VAL A 34 -18.69 -10.07 -19.15
CA VAL A 34 -18.14 -8.76 -18.81
C VAL A 34 -17.71 -8.79 -17.34
N PHE A 35 -16.53 -8.24 -17.04
CA PHE A 35 -16.00 -8.15 -15.68
C PHE A 35 -15.47 -6.74 -15.41
N PRO A 36 -15.44 -6.31 -14.14
CA PRO A 36 -14.90 -5.00 -13.78
C PRO A 36 -13.40 -4.94 -14.03
N ASP A 37 -12.90 -3.74 -14.32
CA ASP A 37 -11.45 -3.50 -14.39
C ASP A 37 -10.81 -3.77 -13.02
N GLY A 38 -9.67 -4.45 -13.01
CA GLY A 38 -8.89 -4.75 -11.80
C GLY A 38 -8.09 -3.55 -11.26
N ARG A 39 -8.44 -2.34 -11.70
CA ARG A 39 -7.79 -1.07 -11.38
C ARG A 39 -8.69 -0.21 -10.52
N GLU A 40 -8.10 0.71 -9.78
CA GLU A 40 -8.86 1.70 -9.03
C GLU A 40 -9.48 2.70 -10.03
N PRO A 41 -10.78 3.02 -9.91
CA PRO A 41 -11.52 3.73 -10.95
C PRO A 41 -11.15 5.21 -11.12
N LYS A 42 -10.54 5.87 -10.12
CA LYS A 42 -10.18 7.30 -10.20
C LYS A 42 -8.75 7.53 -10.69
N SER A 43 -7.84 6.65 -10.36
CA SER A 43 -6.40 6.75 -10.60
C SER A 43 -5.94 5.87 -11.75
N GLY A 44 -6.70 4.82 -12.11
CA GLY A 44 -6.32 3.82 -13.11
C GLY A 44 -5.14 2.95 -12.67
N MET A 45 -4.67 3.10 -11.43
CA MET A 45 -3.57 2.33 -10.88
C MET A 45 -4.04 0.92 -10.52
N SER A 46 -3.11 -0.04 -10.55
CA SER A 46 -3.43 -1.40 -10.12
C SER A 46 -3.77 -1.42 -8.63
N LEU A 47 -4.82 -2.14 -8.27
CA LEU A 47 -5.19 -2.39 -6.86
C LEU A 47 -4.04 -3.03 -6.05
N ALA A 48 -3.08 -3.68 -6.71
CA ALA A 48 -1.89 -4.22 -6.05
C ALA A 48 -0.97 -3.13 -5.47
N VAL A 49 -0.92 -1.94 -6.10
CA VAL A 49 -0.09 -0.81 -5.65
C VAL A 49 -0.62 -0.28 -4.33
N GLU A 50 -1.92 -0.03 -4.23
CA GLU A 50 -2.54 0.44 -2.98
C GLU A 50 -2.37 -0.57 -1.85
N ARG A 51 -2.58 -1.87 -2.13
CA ARG A 51 -2.36 -2.94 -1.15
C ARG A 51 -0.91 -2.97 -0.66
N ARG A 52 0.06 -2.71 -1.55
CA ARG A 52 1.48 -2.62 -1.19
C ARG A 52 1.74 -1.42 -0.28
N MET A 53 1.22 -0.23 -0.61
CA MET A 53 1.38 0.96 0.22
C MET A 53 0.76 0.79 1.61
N ALA A 54 -0.47 0.28 1.68
CA ALA A 54 -1.13 0.00 2.95
C ALA A 54 -0.36 -1.03 3.79
N ARG A 55 0.24 -2.05 3.15
CA ARG A 55 1.12 -3.01 3.83
C ARG A 55 2.39 -2.34 4.36
N ALA A 56 3.02 -1.47 3.57
CA ALA A 56 4.22 -0.76 3.97
C ALA A 56 3.96 0.14 5.20
N MET A 57 2.82 0.85 5.23
CA MET A 57 2.41 1.66 6.39
C MET A 57 2.24 0.81 7.65
N ARG A 58 1.61 -0.38 7.55
CA ARG A 58 1.49 -1.31 8.69
C ARG A 58 2.84 -1.86 9.17
N GLY A 59 3.83 -1.97 8.27
CA GLY A 59 5.19 -2.41 8.56
C GLY A 59 6.13 -1.29 9.05
N CYS A 60 5.68 -0.04 9.11
CA CYS A 60 6.53 1.12 9.45
C CYS A 60 7.03 1.12 10.91
N ASN A 61 6.43 0.29 11.77
CA ASN A 61 6.87 0.13 13.16
C ASN A 61 8.32 -0.34 13.32
N CYS A 62 8.96 -0.86 12.27
CA CYS A 62 10.39 -1.19 12.29
C CYS A 62 11.26 0.05 12.57
N CYS A 63 10.94 1.22 12.02
CA CYS A 63 11.69 2.46 12.27
C CYS A 63 11.53 2.92 13.73
N LEU A 64 10.30 2.90 14.24
CA LEU A 64 10.01 3.23 15.64
C LEU A 64 10.69 2.27 16.62
N ARG A 65 10.67 0.96 16.33
CA ARG A 65 11.36 -0.07 17.13
C ARG A 65 12.87 0.14 17.15
N ARG A 66 13.49 0.46 16.00
CA ARG A 66 14.93 0.74 15.92
C ARG A 66 15.30 2.00 16.69
N ARG A 67 14.51 3.08 16.58
CA ARG A 67 14.71 4.31 17.36
C ARG A 67 14.63 4.02 18.86
N LYS A 68 13.62 3.27 19.31
CA LYS A 68 13.46 2.90 20.72
C LYS A 68 14.64 2.07 21.23
N ALA A 69 15.11 1.10 20.45
CA ALA A 69 16.27 0.27 20.81
C ALA A 69 17.56 1.09 20.90
N LEU A 70 17.77 2.04 19.98
CA LEU A 70 18.94 2.94 20.02
C LEU A 70 18.93 3.81 21.27
N LEU A 71 17.80 4.46 21.57
CA LEU A 71 17.68 5.33 22.75
C LEU A 71 17.91 4.53 24.04
N ALA A 72 17.35 3.32 24.13
CA ALA A 72 17.58 2.44 25.28
C ALA A 72 19.07 2.10 25.47
N ALA A 73 19.78 1.74 24.39
CA ALA A 73 21.21 1.44 24.44
C ALA A 73 22.05 2.67 24.85
N LEU A 74 21.74 3.85 24.33
CA LEU A 74 22.46 5.09 24.69
C LEU A 74 22.25 5.46 26.15
N THR A 75 21.05 5.26 26.70
CA THR A 75 20.79 5.45 28.14
C THR A 75 21.55 4.42 28.98
N GLU A 76 21.63 3.17 28.56
CA GLU A 76 22.36 2.10 29.26
C GLU A 76 23.85 2.43 29.41
N PHE A 77 24.49 2.89 28.34
CA PHE A 77 25.90 3.32 28.37
C PHE A 77 26.10 4.72 28.97
N ARG A 78 25.05 5.35 29.52
CA ARG A 78 25.06 6.72 30.08
C ARG A 78 25.54 7.78 29.08
N LEU A 79 25.41 7.50 27.78
CA LEU A 79 25.65 8.46 26.70
C LEU A 79 24.46 9.41 26.51
N MET A 80 23.27 9.03 27.00
CA MET A 80 22.06 9.85 26.97
C MET A 80 21.45 9.96 28.38
N PRO A 81 20.96 11.14 28.80
CA PRO A 81 20.26 11.31 30.08
C PRO A 81 19.07 10.37 30.18
N SER A 82 18.74 9.89 31.38
CA SER A 82 17.61 8.97 31.58
C SER A 82 16.25 9.66 31.72
N ASP A 83 16.24 10.97 31.98
CA ASP A 83 15.06 11.73 32.41
C ASP A 83 14.32 12.41 31.24
N HIS A 84 13.00 12.21 31.11
CA HIS A 84 12.18 12.50 29.92
C HIS A 84 12.33 13.95 29.42
N GLU A 85 12.22 14.91 30.34
CA GLU A 85 12.40 16.36 30.13
C GLU A 85 13.80 16.75 29.62
N THR A 86 14.78 15.89 29.89
CA THR A 86 16.18 16.10 29.51
C THR A 86 16.49 15.52 28.12
N HIS A 87 15.62 14.67 27.55
CA HIS A 87 15.78 14.16 26.18
C HIS A 87 15.34 15.17 25.12
N GLU A 88 14.23 15.88 25.34
CA GLU A 88 13.60 16.72 24.32
C GLU A 88 14.43 17.97 23.98
N LYS A 89 15.02 18.60 25.01
CA LYS A 89 15.83 19.81 24.87
C LYS A 89 17.07 19.64 23.98
N PRO A 90 17.94 18.61 24.17
CA PRO A 90 19.10 18.40 23.30
C PRO A 90 18.72 17.89 21.91
N LEU A 91 17.68 17.05 21.77
CA LEU A 91 17.21 16.58 20.46
C LEU A 91 16.76 17.75 19.59
N ALA A 92 16.00 18.71 20.14
CA ALA A 92 15.58 19.91 19.43
C ALA A 92 16.78 20.82 19.04
N GLN A 93 17.85 20.83 19.83
CA GLN A 93 19.04 21.66 19.55
C GLN A 93 19.96 21.06 18.48
N THR A 94 20.09 19.73 18.43
CA THR A 94 20.95 19.04 17.43
C THR A 94 20.34 19.01 16.02
N LEU A 95 19.01 19.08 15.91
CA LEU A 95 18.29 19.14 14.63
C LEU A 95 18.36 20.53 13.95
N ASN A 96 18.84 21.56 14.67
CA ASN A 96 18.97 22.92 14.13
C ASN A 96 20.21 23.10 13.22
N GLY A 97 20.95 22.03 12.95
CA GLY A 97 21.95 21.98 11.88
C GLY A 97 21.28 21.90 10.51
N SER A 98 20.81 23.04 10.00
CA SER A 98 20.43 23.26 8.59
C SER A 98 19.56 22.18 7.91
N GLY A 99 18.24 22.32 8.00
CA GLY A 99 17.31 21.74 7.01
C GLY A 99 16.01 21.18 7.57
N GLY A 100 14.96 22.01 7.56
CA GLY A 100 13.54 21.66 7.40
C GLY A 100 12.94 20.53 8.27
N ASP A 101 12.32 20.90 9.38
CA ASP A 101 10.90 20.65 9.71
C ASP A 101 10.68 21.01 11.19
N ALA A 102 9.56 21.67 11.49
CA ALA A 102 9.22 22.05 12.87
C ALA A 102 9.13 20.80 13.76
N PRO A 103 9.50 20.88 15.04
CA PRO A 103 9.43 19.73 15.93
C PRO A 103 7.96 19.27 16.05
N GLU A 104 7.68 18.03 15.67
CA GLU A 104 6.40 17.39 15.96
C GLU A 104 6.18 17.40 17.48
N PRO A 105 4.93 17.66 17.94
CA PRO A 105 4.65 17.77 19.36
C PRO A 105 5.00 16.46 20.10
N PRO A 106 5.38 16.55 21.39
CA PRO A 106 5.69 15.39 22.22
C PRO A 106 4.61 14.31 22.12
N LEU A 107 5.03 13.04 22.17
CA LEU A 107 4.14 11.88 22.05
C LEU A 107 2.98 11.88 23.07
N ASP A 108 3.19 12.53 24.22
CA ASP A 108 2.16 12.71 25.26
C ASP A 108 1.05 13.68 24.83
N GLN A 109 1.39 14.70 24.03
CA GLN A 109 0.43 15.68 23.51
C GLN A 109 -0.32 15.15 22.28
N ALA A 110 0.32 14.31 21.46
CA ALA A 110 -0.31 13.67 20.30
C ALA A 110 -1.48 12.74 20.72
N ALA A 111 -1.38 12.09 21.89
CA ALA A 111 -2.44 11.26 22.46
C ALA A 111 -3.61 12.08 23.02
N GLU A 112 -3.40 13.36 23.38
CA GLU A 112 -4.45 14.26 23.87
C GLU A 112 -5.26 14.87 22.70
N LEU A 113 -4.59 15.19 21.60
CA LEU A 113 -5.23 15.72 20.38
C LEU A 113 -6.15 14.69 19.69
N LEU A 114 -5.85 13.39 19.82
CA LEU A 114 -6.72 12.31 19.32
C LEU A 114 -7.96 12.02 20.19
N LYS A 115 -8.05 12.58 21.40
CA LYS A 115 -9.24 12.44 22.27
C LYS A 115 -10.31 13.50 22.02
N ASN A 116 -9.96 14.56 21.28
CA ASN A 116 -10.84 15.69 20.97
C ASN A 116 -11.28 15.72 19.49
N LEU A 117 -11.10 14.60 18.78
CA LEU A 117 -11.66 14.30 17.46
C LEU A 117 -12.73 13.21 17.61
#